data_AF-A0A2J8WQV7-F1
#
_entry.id   AF-A0A2J8WQV7-F1
#
_cell.length_a   1.000
_cell.length_b   1.000
_cell.length_c   1.000
_cell.angle_alpha   90.00
_cell.angle_beta   90.00
_cell.angle_gamma   90.00
#
_symmetry.space_group_name_H-M   'P 1'
#
loop_
_entity.id
_entity.type
_entity.pdbx_description
1 polymer ?
#
loop_
_entity_poly.entity_id
_entity_poly.type
_entity_poly.pdbx_seq_one_letter_code
_entity_poly.pdbx_strand_id
1 'polypeptide(L)'
;MWGVLSALGRSGAELCTGCGSRLRSPFSFVYLPRWFSSVLASCPKKPISSYLRFSKEQLPIFKAQNPDAKTTELIRRIAQRWRELPDSKKKIYQDAYRAEWQVYKEEISRFKEQLTPSQIMSLEKEITDKHLKRKAMAKKKELTLLGKPKRPRSAYNVYVAERFQEVQGDSPQEKLKTLKENWKNLSDSEKEVSIMVVSLKCLL
;
A
#
# COMPACT_ATOMS: atom_id res chain seq x y z
N MET A 1 -3.82 -13.92 -22.70
CA MET A 1 -4.92 -14.17 -23.66
C MET A 1 -6.26 -14.05 -22.93
N TRP A 2 -6.58 -12.84 -22.45
CA TRP A 2 -7.90 -12.47 -21.90
C TRP A 2 -8.23 -11.10 -22.48
N GLY A 3 -8.49 -11.11 -23.78
CA GLY A 3 -9.16 -10.06 -24.51
C GLY A 3 -10.42 -10.69 -25.11
N VAL A 4 -11.37 -9.83 -25.47
CA VAL A 4 -12.73 -10.14 -25.98
C VAL A 4 -13.77 -10.23 -24.87
N LEU A 5 -14.39 -9.09 -24.56
CA LEU A 5 -15.82 -8.86 -24.69
C LEU A 5 -16.12 -7.39 -24.35
N SER A 6 -15.87 -6.50 -25.31
CA SER A 6 -16.47 -5.17 -25.38
C SER A 6 -17.31 -5.11 -26.64
N ALA A 7 -18.58 -5.50 -26.54
CA ALA A 7 -19.58 -5.23 -27.56
C ALA A 7 -20.95 -5.36 -26.91
N LEU A 8 -21.51 -4.22 -26.51
CA LEU A 8 -22.93 -3.85 -26.57
C LEU A 8 -23.05 -2.54 -25.80
N GLY A 9 -22.85 -1.44 -26.52
CA GLY A 9 -23.16 -0.11 -26.03
C GLY A 9 -24.65 -0.02 -25.73
N ARG A 10 -24.98 0.07 -24.45
CA ARG A 10 -26.23 0.67 -23.96
C ARG A 10 -25.92 1.46 -22.68
N SER A 11 -25.66 2.74 -22.87
CA SER A 11 -25.93 3.76 -21.87
C SER A 11 -27.43 3.86 -21.67
N GLY A 12 -27.89 3.94 -20.43
CA GLY A 12 -29.29 4.28 -20.15
C GLY A 12 -29.81 3.53 -18.95
N ALA A 13 -30.05 4.28 -17.88
CA ALA A 13 -30.81 3.83 -16.75
C ALA A 13 -32.23 3.42 -17.20
N GLU A 14 -32.60 2.15 -16.99
CA GLU A 14 -33.99 1.70 -16.86
C GLU A 14 -34.07 0.95 -15.53
N LEU A 15 -34.50 1.65 -14.49
CA LEU A 15 -35.86 1.66 -13.96
C LEU A 15 -36.19 0.40 -13.15
N CYS A 16 -36.10 0.57 -11.84
CA CYS A 16 -36.77 -0.26 -10.84
C CYS A 16 -38.28 -0.32 -11.11
N THR A 17 -38.87 -1.51 -11.08
CA THR A 17 -40.28 -1.71 -10.76
C THR A 17 -40.38 -2.71 -9.63
N GLY A 18 -40.45 -2.21 -8.39
CA GLY A 18 -40.72 -3.07 -7.25
C GLY A 18 -40.32 -2.47 -5.92
N CYS A 19 -41.33 -1.91 -5.23
CA CYS A 19 -41.37 -1.67 -3.79
C CYS A 19 -40.78 -0.36 -3.25
N GLY A 20 -41.71 0.52 -2.86
CA GLY A 20 -41.68 1.09 -1.51
C GLY A 20 -41.11 2.50 -1.41
N SER A 21 -41.99 3.47 -1.65
CA SER A 21 -41.97 4.83 -1.12
C SER A 21 -41.25 4.97 0.24
N ARG A 22 -40.06 5.61 0.21
CA ARG A 22 -39.64 6.51 1.30
C ARG A 22 -39.18 7.82 0.70
N LEU A 23 -39.78 8.87 1.23
CA LEU A 23 -39.65 10.27 0.86
C LEU A 23 -38.18 10.69 0.69
N ARG A 24 -37.94 11.41 -0.40
CA ARG A 24 -36.69 12.06 -0.77
C ARG A 24 -36.33 13.11 0.29
N SER A 25 -35.40 12.78 1.18
CA SER A 25 -34.71 13.78 2.01
C SER A 25 -33.66 14.51 1.14
N PRO A 26 -33.59 15.85 1.13
CA PRO A 26 -32.68 16.58 0.24
C PRO A 26 -31.21 16.64 0.71
N PHE A 27 -30.87 16.00 1.84
CA PHE A 27 -29.50 16.00 2.36
C PHE A 27 -28.87 14.60 2.31
N SER A 28 -28.77 14.05 1.11
CA SER A 28 -27.83 12.95 0.85
C SER A 28 -26.44 13.56 0.67
N PHE A 29 -25.75 13.79 1.79
CA PHE A 29 -24.30 13.94 1.77
C PHE A 29 -23.73 12.61 1.26
N VAL A 30 -23.51 12.52 -0.06
CA VAL A 30 -22.88 11.35 -0.67
C VAL A 30 -21.51 11.27 -0.06
N TYR A 31 -21.36 10.36 0.92
CA TYR A 31 -20.06 10.01 1.48
C TYR A 31 -19.33 9.25 0.37
N LEU A 32 -18.77 10.00 -0.57
CA LEU A 32 -17.81 9.48 -1.53
C LEU A 32 -16.69 8.84 -0.71
N PRO A 33 -16.48 7.51 -0.85
CA PRO A 33 -15.41 6.84 -0.13
C PRO A 33 -14.11 7.55 -0.47
N ARG A 34 -13.40 8.02 0.57
CA ARG A 34 -12.15 8.81 0.50
C ARG A 34 -11.03 8.14 -0.34
N TRP A 35 -11.23 6.90 -0.75
CA TRP A 35 -10.39 6.14 -1.68
C TRP A 35 -10.44 6.70 -3.12
N PHE A 36 -11.57 7.29 -3.55
CA PHE A 36 -11.73 7.83 -4.91
C PHE A 36 -11.12 9.22 -5.11
N SER A 37 -10.50 9.83 -4.10
CA SER A 37 -10.13 11.26 -4.12
C SER A 37 -8.64 11.55 -3.88
N SER A 38 -7.75 10.56 -3.99
CA SER A 38 -6.30 10.82 -3.89
C SER A 38 -5.78 11.54 -5.14
N VAL A 39 -5.41 12.81 -4.98
CA VAL A 39 -4.80 13.62 -6.05
C VAL A 39 -3.45 13.03 -6.48
N LEU A 40 -2.75 12.35 -5.56
CA LEU A 40 -1.50 11.66 -5.86
C LEU A 40 -1.69 10.47 -6.81
N ALA A 41 -2.86 9.82 -6.80
CA ALA A 41 -3.13 8.69 -7.68
C ALA A 41 -3.34 9.12 -9.15
N SER A 42 -3.93 10.29 -9.37
CA SER A 42 -4.14 10.90 -10.70
C SER A 42 -2.93 11.69 -11.20
N CYS A 43 -1.93 11.96 -10.34
CA CYS A 43 -0.72 12.68 -10.72
C CYS A 43 0.08 11.91 -11.79
N PRO A 44 0.39 12.53 -12.96
CA PRO A 44 1.22 11.91 -13.98
C PRO A 44 2.53 11.37 -13.40
N LYS A 45 2.90 10.15 -13.78
CA LYS A 45 4.12 9.49 -13.29
C LYS A 45 5.26 9.75 -14.26
N LYS A 46 6.47 9.92 -13.72
CA LYS A 46 7.68 10.03 -14.53
C LYS A 46 7.83 8.80 -15.45
N PRO A 47 8.23 8.99 -16.72
CA PRO A 47 8.46 7.88 -17.63
C PRO A 47 9.65 7.04 -17.17
N ILE A 48 9.65 5.77 -17.56
CA ILE A 48 10.72 4.84 -17.21
C ILE A 48 12.00 5.15 -17.98
N SER A 49 13.13 5.15 -17.28
CA SER A 49 14.44 5.38 -17.91
C SER A 49 14.81 4.28 -18.89
N SER A 50 15.80 4.55 -19.75
CA SER A 50 16.26 3.63 -20.81
C SER A 50 16.56 2.21 -20.31
N TYR A 51 17.34 2.09 -19.24
CA TYR A 51 17.64 0.78 -18.64
C TYR A 51 16.40 0.10 -18.06
N LEU A 52 15.52 0.83 -17.35
CA LEU A 52 14.29 0.25 -16.80
C LEU A 52 13.34 -0.23 -17.90
N ARG A 53 13.29 0.47 -19.04
CA ARG A 53 12.56 0.04 -20.24
C ARG A 53 13.10 -1.28 -20.77
N PHE A 54 14.40 -1.33 -21.04
CA PHE A 54 15.07 -2.56 -21.47
C PHE A 54 14.83 -3.70 -20.46
N SER A 55 14.98 -3.44 -19.16
CA SER A 55 14.78 -4.44 -18.13
C SER A 55 13.34 -4.94 -18.05
N LYS A 56 12.35 -4.07 -18.26
CA LYS A 56 10.93 -4.44 -18.28
C LYS A 56 10.59 -5.34 -19.47
N GLU A 57 11.21 -5.08 -20.63
CA GLU A 57 11.03 -5.88 -21.84
C GLU A 57 11.73 -7.24 -21.75
N GLN A 58 12.95 -7.28 -21.20
CA GLN A 58 13.75 -8.51 -21.12
C GLN A 58 13.30 -9.45 -20.00
N LEU A 59 12.80 -8.93 -18.87
CA LEU A 59 12.40 -9.74 -17.73
C LEU A 59 11.44 -10.90 -18.06
N PRO A 60 10.32 -10.71 -18.80
CA PRO A 60 9.43 -11.82 -19.15
C PRO A 60 10.11 -12.86 -20.04
N ILE A 61 11.01 -12.45 -20.95
CA ILE A 61 11.76 -13.38 -21.82
C ILE A 61 12.69 -14.25 -20.97
N PHE A 62 13.45 -13.63 -20.06
CA PHE A 62 14.34 -14.33 -19.15
C PHE A 62 13.57 -15.25 -18.20
N LYS A 63 12.37 -14.84 -17.75
CA LYS A 63 11.52 -15.63 -16.88
C LYS A 63 10.89 -16.83 -17.60
N ALA A 64 10.52 -16.67 -18.87
CA ALA A 64 10.05 -17.78 -19.70
C ALA A 64 11.15 -18.82 -19.96
N GLN A 65 12.39 -18.37 -20.18
CA GLN A 65 13.55 -19.25 -20.35
C GLN A 65 14.03 -19.90 -19.04
N ASN A 66 13.74 -19.27 -17.89
CA ASN A 66 14.19 -19.72 -16.58
C ASN A 66 13.03 -19.59 -15.56
N PRO A 67 11.99 -20.44 -15.66
CA PRO A 67 10.79 -20.31 -14.84
C PRO A 67 11.08 -20.44 -13.34
N ASP A 68 12.04 -21.27 -12.95
CA ASP A 68 12.40 -21.53 -11.55
C ASP A 68 13.39 -20.50 -10.97
N ALA A 69 14.02 -19.69 -11.82
CA ALA A 69 15.02 -18.72 -11.38
C ALA A 69 14.38 -17.57 -10.59
N LYS A 70 15.08 -17.16 -9.53
CA LYS A 70 14.73 -15.99 -8.73
C LYS A 70 14.82 -14.72 -9.59
N THR A 71 13.83 -13.84 -9.48
CA THR A 71 13.81 -12.57 -10.21
C THR A 71 15.07 -11.74 -9.99
N THR A 72 15.66 -11.77 -8.79
CA THR A 72 16.90 -11.05 -8.48
C THR A 72 18.07 -11.49 -9.37
N GLU A 73 18.18 -12.79 -9.64
CA GLU A 73 19.20 -13.36 -10.51
C GLU A 73 18.96 -12.98 -11.98
N LEU A 74 17.71 -12.99 -12.43
CA LEU A 74 17.35 -12.58 -13.78
C LEU A 74 17.67 -11.10 -14.02
N ILE A 75 17.31 -10.22 -13.08
CA ILE A 75 17.63 -8.79 -13.15
C ILE A 75 19.15 -8.56 -13.18
N ARG A 76 19.94 -9.35 -12.44
CA ARG A 76 21.41 -9.29 -12.48
C ARG A 76 21.96 -9.59 -13.88
N ARG A 77 21.45 -10.64 -14.52
CA ARG A 77 21.83 -11.01 -15.91
C ARG A 77 21.40 -9.95 -16.93
N ILE A 78 20.19 -9.40 -16.78
CA ILE A 78 19.68 -8.32 -17.63
C ILE A 78 20.55 -7.06 -17.49
N ALA A 79 20.95 -6.69 -16.27
CA ALA A 79 21.86 -5.57 -16.03
C ALA A 79 23.22 -5.78 -16.69
N GLN A 80 23.72 -7.01 -16.73
CA GLN A 80 24.93 -7.36 -17.46
C GLN A 80 24.74 -7.20 -18.97
N ARG A 81 23.66 -7.76 -19.54
CA ARG A 81 23.33 -7.60 -20.97
C ARG A 81 23.18 -6.14 -21.39
N TRP A 82 22.63 -5.30 -20.52
CA TRP A 82 22.54 -3.86 -20.77
C TRP A 82 23.92 -3.20 -20.84
N ARG A 83 24.86 -3.56 -19.97
CA ARG A 83 26.23 -3.01 -19.98
C ARG A 83 26.95 -3.38 -21.28
N GLU A 84 26.82 -4.63 -21.70
CA GLU A 84 27.38 -5.20 -22.94
C GLU A 84 26.67 -4.70 -24.21
N LEU A 85 25.48 -4.10 -24.09
CA LEU A 85 24.71 -3.64 -25.24
C LEU A 85 25.43 -2.47 -25.96
N PRO A 86 25.54 -2.49 -27.30
CA PRO A 86 26.13 -1.39 -28.06
C PRO A 86 25.41 -0.07 -27.82
N ASP A 87 26.16 1.03 -27.84
CA ASP A 87 25.60 2.36 -27.58
C ASP A 87 24.57 2.78 -28.63
N SER A 88 24.69 2.30 -29.86
CA SER A 88 23.67 2.48 -30.91
C SER A 88 22.31 1.89 -30.52
N LYS A 89 22.30 0.72 -29.86
CA LYS A 89 21.07 0.09 -29.37
C LYS A 89 20.57 0.77 -28.09
N LYS A 90 21.48 1.16 -27.18
CA LYS A 90 21.11 1.95 -25.98
C LYS A 90 20.46 3.29 -26.36
N LYS A 91 20.95 3.93 -27.43
CA LYS A 91 20.44 5.21 -27.94
C LYS A 91 18.96 5.15 -28.28
N ILE A 92 18.48 4.06 -28.87
CA ILE A 92 17.05 3.85 -29.16
C ILE A 92 16.19 4.00 -27.89
N TYR A 93 16.62 3.38 -26.78
CA TYR A 93 15.92 3.48 -25.50
C TYR A 93 16.04 4.88 -24.86
N GLN A 94 17.17 5.56 -25.07
CA GLN A 94 17.38 6.92 -24.57
C GLN A 94 16.50 7.92 -25.32
N ASP A 95 16.41 7.81 -26.64
CA ASP A 95 15.58 8.68 -27.47
C ASP A 95 14.09 8.47 -27.17
N ALA A 96 13.65 7.22 -26.98
CA ALA A 96 12.30 6.91 -26.52
C ALA A 96 12.00 7.52 -25.14
N TYR A 97 12.94 7.44 -24.18
CA TYR A 97 12.80 8.11 -22.89
C TYR A 97 12.72 9.63 -23.03
N ARG A 98 13.54 10.25 -23.88
CA ARG A 98 13.53 11.70 -24.11
C ARG A 98 12.21 12.17 -24.70
N ALA A 99 11.64 11.43 -25.65
CA ALA A 99 10.34 11.73 -26.23
C ALA A 99 9.23 11.67 -25.18
N GLU A 100 9.16 10.59 -24.41
CA GLU A 100 8.17 10.47 -23.32
C GLU A 100 8.39 11.48 -22.20
N TRP A 101 9.62 11.93 -21.98
CA TRP A 101 9.90 12.98 -21.02
C TRP A 101 9.29 14.33 -21.43
N GLN A 102 9.27 14.66 -22.73
CA GLN A 102 8.60 15.87 -23.19
C GLN A 102 7.09 15.78 -22.97
N VAL A 103 6.47 14.64 -23.32
CA VAL A 103 5.04 14.39 -23.06
C VAL A 103 4.73 14.50 -21.57
N TYR A 104 5.54 13.88 -20.71
CA TYR A 104 5.38 13.97 -19.26
C TYR A 104 5.46 15.40 -18.73
N LYS A 105 6.37 16.23 -19.29
CA LYS A 105 6.49 17.64 -18.89
C LYS A 105 5.21 18.42 -19.20
N GLU A 106 4.60 18.18 -20.35
CA GLU A 106 3.34 18.83 -20.72
C GLU A 106 2.17 18.31 -19.88
N GLU A 107 2.08 17.00 -19.66
CA GLU A 107 1.05 16.39 -18.82
C GLU A 107 1.12 16.88 -17.37
N ILE A 108 2.31 16.95 -16.77
CA ILE A 108 2.46 17.41 -15.40
C ILE A 108 2.21 18.91 -15.26
N SER A 109 2.54 19.73 -16.28
CA SER A 109 2.21 21.16 -16.27
C SER A 109 0.69 21.36 -16.29
N ARG A 110 0.01 20.75 -17.27
CA ARG A 110 -1.46 20.81 -17.37
C ARG A 110 -2.14 20.28 -16.11
N PHE A 111 -1.65 19.17 -15.57
CA PHE A 111 -2.18 18.60 -14.34
C PHE A 111 -2.07 19.59 -13.18
N LYS A 112 -0.92 20.24 -12.99
CA LYS A 112 -0.72 21.22 -11.91
C LYS A 112 -1.56 22.48 -12.09
N GLU A 113 -1.70 22.97 -13.31
CA GLU A 113 -2.52 24.14 -13.64
C GLU A 113 -4.02 23.90 -13.35
N GLN A 114 -4.48 22.65 -13.48
CA GLN A 114 -5.87 22.27 -13.19
C GLN A 114 -6.17 22.09 -11.69
N LEU A 115 -5.15 22.04 -10.82
CA LEU A 115 -5.37 21.79 -9.40
C LEU A 115 -5.79 23.06 -8.66
N THR A 116 -6.77 22.91 -7.76
CA THR A 116 -7.10 23.96 -6.79
C THR A 116 -6.04 24.03 -5.68
N PRO A 117 -5.90 25.17 -4.98
CA PRO A 117 -4.96 25.29 -3.86
C PRO A 117 -5.15 24.22 -2.77
N SER A 118 -6.40 23.82 -2.49
CA SER A 118 -6.69 22.76 -1.53
C SER A 118 -6.23 21.37 -2.00
N GLN A 119 -6.34 21.09 -3.31
CA GLN A 119 -5.82 19.85 -3.91
C GLN A 119 -4.29 19.81 -3.91
N ILE A 120 -3.64 20.95 -4.17
CA ILE A 120 -2.17 21.07 -4.09
C ILE A 120 -1.68 20.76 -2.68
N MET A 121 -2.30 21.37 -1.65
CA MET A 121 -1.95 21.07 -0.26
C MET A 121 -2.18 19.60 0.11
N SER A 122 -3.29 19.00 -0.36
CA SER A 122 -3.55 17.57 -0.15
C SER A 122 -2.48 16.71 -0.81
N LEU A 123 -2.10 17.03 -2.05
CA LEU A 123 -1.05 16.32 -2.79
C LEU A 123 0.31 16.38 -2.08
N GLU A 124 0.72 17.57 -1.64
CA GLU A 124 1.98 17.77 -0.89
C GLU A 124 1.99 16.99 0.43
N LYS A 125 0.86 16.99 1.14
CA LYS A 125 0.68 16.21 2.36
C LYS A 125 0.78 14.70 2.08
N GLU A 126 0.09 14.20 1.05
CA GLU A 126 0.14 12.79 0.67
C GLU A 126 1.56 12.33 0.28
N ILE A 127 2.31 13.19 -0.44
CA ILE A 127 3.71 12.94 -0.78
C ILE A 127 4.58 12.87 0.48
N THR A 128 4.40 13.83 1.40
CA THR A 128 5.15 13.91 2.66
C THR A 128 4.86 12.71 3.55
N ASP A 129 3.59 12.37 3.76
CA ASP A 129 3.17 11.22 4.56
C ASP A 129 3.72 9.91 3.99
N LYS A 130 3.70 9.75 2.66
CA LYS A 130 4.29 8.59 1.98
C LYS A 130 5.80 8.51 2.19
N HIS A 131 6.51 9.63 2.16
CA HIS A 131 7.96 9.67 2.43
C HIS A 131 8.27 9.33 3.90
N LEU A 132 7.57 9.97 4.85
CA LEU A 132 7.74 9.72 6.28
C LEU A 132 7.43 8.27 6.64
N LYS A 133 6.37 7.69 6.08
CA LYS A 133 6.03 6.26 6.25
C LYS A 133 7.14 5.35 5.73
N ARG A 134 7.70 5.63 4.54
CA ARG A 134 8.83 4.84 3.99
C ARG A 134 10.06 4.93 4.89
N LYS A 135 10.42 6.13 5.37
CA LYS A 135 11.55 6.35 6.28
C LYS A 135 11.37 5.62 7.62
N ALA A 136 10.18 5.71 8.22
CA ALA A 136 9.86 5.00 9.46
C ALA A 136 9.93 3.47 9.30
N MET A 137 9.43 2.93 8.18
CA MET A 137 9.51 1.50 7.87
C MET A 137 10.94 1.03 7.62
N ALA A 138 11.77 1.82 6.93
CA ALA A 138 13.19 1.51 6.73
C ALA A 138 13.94 1.46 8.07
N LYS A 139 13.78 2.49 8.92
CA LYS A 139 14.36 2.53 10.26
C LYS A 139 13.91 1.35 11.12
N LYS A 140 12.63 0.96 11.05
CA LYS A 140 12.11 -0.20 11.78
C LYS A 140 12.76 -1.51 11.30
N LYS A 141 12.90 -1.70 9.98
CA LYS A 141 13.56 -2.89 9.40
C LYS A 141 15.01 -2.97 9.81
N GLU A 142 15.73 -1.85 9.77
CA GLU A 142 17.13 -1.75 10.22
C GLU A 142 17.26 -2.10 11.70
N LEU A 143 16.46 -1.51 12.59
CA LEU A 143 16.48 -1.84 14.01
C LEU A 143 16.15 -3.32 14.28
N THR A 144 15.29 -3.92 13.45
CA THR A 144 14.96 -5.35 13.54
C THR A 144 16.14 -6.21 13.10
N LEU A 145 16.83 -5.83 12.02
CA LEU A 145 18.03 -6.52 11.54
C LEU A 145 19.18 -6.45 12.56
N LEU A 146 19.33 -5.31 13.25
CA LEU A 146 20.31 -5.12 14.33
C LEU A 146 19.92 -5.84 15.65
N GLY A 147 18.83 -6.60 15.67
CA GLY A 147 18.42 -7.37 16.84
C GLY A 147 17.99 -6.50 18.04
N LYS A 148 17.55 -5.26 17.81
CA LYS A 148 17.14 -4.37 18.90
C LYS A 148 16.09 -5.06 19.79
N PRO A 149 16.31 -5.15 21.11
CA PRO A 149 15.34 -5.76 22.03
C PRO A 149 13.95 -5.13 21.89
N LYS A 150 12.92 -5.99 21.96
CA LYS A 150 11.54 -5.52 22.01
C LYS A 150 11.30 -4.80 23.34
N ARG A 151 10.36 -3.85 23.33
CA ARG A 151 9.94 -3.17 24.56
C ARG A 151 9.36 -4.18 25.55
N PRO A 152 9.50 -3.95 26.86
CA PRO A 152 8.87 -4.81 27.87
C PRO A 152 7.35 -4.84 27.65
N ARG A 153 6.76 -6.01 27.88
CA ARG A 153 5.30 -6.18 27.79
C ARG A 153 4.64 -5.49 28.98
N SER A 154 3.55 -4.76 28.75
CA SER A 154 2.70 -4.27 29.84
C SER A 154 1.89 -5.41 30.45
N ALA A 155 1.36 -5.22 31.67
CA ALA A 155 0.48 -6.20 32.32
C ALA A 155 -0.74 -6.55 31.44
N TYR A 156 -1.34 -5.53 30.79
CA TYR A 156 -2.40 -5.74 29.82
C TYR A 156 -1.94 -6.58 28.61
N ASN A 157 -0.73 -6.35 28.09
CA ASN A 157 -0.21 -7.16 26.97
C ASN A 157 0.02 -8.63 27.37
N VAL A 158 0.37 -8.90 28.63
CA VAL A 158 0.49 -10.26 29.17
C VAL A 158 -0.89 -10.90 29.27
N TYR A 159 -1.86 -10.22 29.91
CA TYR A 159 -3.25 -10.68 29.99
C TYR A 159 -3.85 -10.99 28.63
N VAL A 160 -3.70 -10.07 27.67
CA VAL A 160 -4.17 -10.29 26.29
C VAL A 160 -3.50 -11.52 25.72
N ALA A 161 -2.18 -11.68 25.83
CA ALA A 161 -1.48 -12.84 25.27
C ALA A 161 -1.96 -14.18 25.85
N GLU A 162 -2.34 -14.23 27.12
CA GLU A 162 -2.81 -15.43 27.80
C GLU A 162 -4.27 -15.77 27.45
N ARG A 163 -5.15 -14.76 27.40
CA ARG A 163 -6.58 -14.96 27.20
C ARG A 163 -7.04 -14.90 25.73
N PHE A 164 -6.16 -14.51 24.80
CA PHE A 164 -6.52 -14.33 23.38
C PHE A 164 -7.05 -15.60 22.70
N GLN A 165 -6.52 -16.77 23.08
CA GLN A 165 -6.97 -18.05 22.50
C GLN A 165 -8.33 -18.49 23.03
N GLU A 166 -8.62 -18.19 24.30
CA GLU A 166 -9.83 -18.63 25.01
C GLU A 166 -11.08 -17.83 24.62
N VAL A 167 -10.89 -16.56 24.24
CA VAL A 167 -12.00 -15.69 23.86
C VAL A 167 -12.57 -16.08 22.49
N GLN A 168 -13.89 -16.32 22.47
CA GLN A 168 -14.66 -16.54 21.26
C GLN A 168 -14.90 -15.24 20.50
N GLY A 169 -14.84 -15.30 19.19
CA GLY A 169 -15.04 -14.16 18.30
C GLY A 169 -14.58 -14.49 16.89
N ASP A 170 -15.35 -14.01 15.91
CA ASP A 170 -15.14 -14.32 14.49
C ASP A 170 -13.92 -13.59 13.93
N SER A 171 -13.54 -12.48 14.56
CA SER A 171 -12.37 -11.67 14.18
C SER A 171 -11.41 -11.39 15.36
N PRO A 172 -10.09 -11.29 15.10
CA PRO A 172 -9.11 -10.80 16.09
C PRO A 172 -9.49 -9.47 16.75
N GLN A 173 -10.17 -8.60 16.01
CA GLN A 173 -10.62 -7.29 16.46
C GLN A 173 -11.72 -7.40 17.53
N GLU A 174 -12.69 -8.30 17.32
CA GLU A 174 -13.75 -8.56 18.29
C GLU A 174 -13.20 -9.23 19.54
N LYS A 175 -12.34 -10.24 19.39
CA LYS A 175 -11.65 -10.86 20.53
C LYS A 175 -10.90 -9.83 21.37
N LEU A 176 -10.18 -8.91 20.72
CA LEU A 176 -9.47 -7.83 21.42
C LEU A 176 -10.43 -6.84 22.10
N LYS A 177 -11.58 -6.55 21.49
CA LYS A 177 -12.62 -5.70 22.10
C LYS A 177 -13.17 -6.35 23.37
N THR A 178 -13.50 -7.64 23.31
CA THR A 178 -13.97 -8.42 24.47
C THR A 178 -12.92 -8.45 25.57
N LEU A 179 -11.65 -8.75 25.23
CA LEU A 179 -10.54 -8.73 26.20
C LEU A 179 -10.33 -7.36 26.84
N LYS A 180 -10.50 -6.28 26.07
CA LYS A 180 -10.40 -4.92 26.60
C LYS A 180 -11.49 -4.64 27.63
N GLU A 181 -12.73 -5.04 27.35
CA GLU A 181 -13.83 -4.86 28.30
C GLU A 181 -13.65 -5.76 29.53
N ASN A 182 -13.24 -7.01 29.34
CA ASN A 182 -12.91 -7.91 30.45
C ASN A 182 -11.81 -7.32 31.34
N TRP A 183 -10.72 -6.81 30.77
CA TRP A 183 -9.62 -6.18 31.52
C TRP A 183 -10.06 -4.99 32.38
N LYS A 184 -11.00 -4.17 31.89
CA LYS A 184 -11.54 -3.05 32.69
C LYS A 184 -12.31 -3.55 33.91
N ASN A 185 -13.05 -4.64 33.74
CA ASN A 185 -13.91 -5.22 34.76
C ASN A 185 -13.16 -6.21 35.69
N LEU A 186 -11.89 -6.51 35.43
CA LEU A 186 -11.07 -7.33 36.33
C LEU A 186 -10.86 -6.64 37.68
N SER A 187 -10.88 -7.47 38.72
CA SER A 187 -10.51 -7.04 40.08
C SER A 187 -9.01 -6.73 40.17
N ASP A 188 -8.62 -5.94 41.18
CA ASP A 188 -7.23 -5.53 41.34
C ASP A 188 -6.31 -6.72 41.62
N SER A 189 -6.78 -7.75 42.33
CA SER A 189 -6.03 -8.99 42.56
C SER A 189 -5.69 -9.75 41.28
N GLU A 190 -6.60 -9.78 40.29
CA GLU A 190 -6.36 -10.43 38.99
C GLU A 190 -5.41 -9.63 38.11
N LYS A 191 -5.42 -8.30 38.24
CA LYS A 191 -4.45 -7.41 37.58
C LYS A 191 -3.06 -7.55 38.20
N GLU A 192 -2.98 -7.71 39.52
CA GLU A 192 -1.71 -7.97 40.23
C GLU A 192 -1.03 -9.24 39.74
N VAL A 193 -1.77 -10.32 39.45
CA VAL A 193 -1.19 -11.53 38.82
C VAL A 193 -0.52 -11.20 37.48
N SER A 194 -1.17 -10.38 36.65
CA SER A 194 -0.60 -9.95 35.37
C SER A 194 0.64 -9.06 35.55
N ILE A 195 0.66 -8.22 36.59
CA ILE A 195 1.79 -7.35 36.96
C ILE A 195 2.97 -8.20 37.46
N MET A 196 2.72 -9.17 38.34
CA MET A 196 3.73 -10.09 38.85
C MET A 196 4.38 -10.92 37.73
N VAL A 197 3.59 -11.39 36.77
CA VAL A 197 4.10 -12.12 35.59
C VAL A 197 4.98 -11.23 34.70
N VAL A 198 4.70 -9.93 34.61
CA VAL A 198 5.58 -8.97 33.93
C VAL A 198 6.91 -8.85 34.68
N SER A 199 6.88 -8.68 36.00
CA SER A 199 8.08 -8.54 36.84
C SER A 199 8.99 -9.77 36.75
N LEU A 200 8.41 -10.99 36.83
CA LEU A 200 9.16 -12.24 36.70
C LEU A 200 9.79 -12.41 35.32
N LYS A 201 9.08 -12.02 34.24
CA LYS A 201 9.57 -12.13 32.85
C LYS A 201 10.58 -11.04 32.46
N CYS A 202 10.79 -10.02 33.29
CA CYS A 202 11.81 -8.98 33.09
C CYS A 202 13.13 -9.26 33.83
N LEU A 203 13.12 -10.18 34.81
CA LEU A 203 14.30 -10.59 35.58
C LEU A 203 15.10 -11.74 34.91
N LEU A 204 14.54 -12.33 33.86
CA LEU A 204 15.13 -13.38 33.02
C LEU A 204 15.42 -12.83 31.61
#